data_AF-A0A1I2CBS3-F1
#
_entry.id   AF-A0A1I2CBS3-F1
#
_cell.length_a   1.000
_cell.length_b   1.000
_cell.length_c   1.000
_cell.angle_alpha   90.00
_cell.angle_beta   90.00
_cell.angle_gamma   90.00
#
_symmetry.space_group_name_H-M   'P 1'
#
loop_
_entity.id
_entity.type
_entity.pdbx_description
1 polymer ?
#
loop_
_entity_poly.entity_id
_entity_poly.type
_entity_poly.pdbx_seq_one_letter_code
_entity_poly.pdbx_strand_id
1 'polypeptide(L)'
;QKVLDKLAIQLQSENLKPVKVPKCKIKRVPYFSTGDVLAVNFDDEYGVVFVSAVDESPRKIEYHLACTRLLQKEKPSINDFLNSQIACTKQNTSYCLSTDCWFSHKDLGFLLGKLEKIGYVELEDYILGTLSPASTLEDIYDEITSDREIWGLRFKDTYHLIKNF
;
A
#
# COMPACT_ATOMS: atom_id res chain seq x y z
N GLN A 1 -36.41 -43.56 -28.51
CA GLN A 1 -35.59 -44.45 -27.66
C GLN A 1 -34.06 -44.29 -27.75
N LYS A 2 -33.44 -43.91 -28.89
CA LYS A 2 -31.96 -43.92 -29.06
C LYS A 2 -31.12 -42.89 -28.24
N VAL A 3 -31.76 -41.90 -27.61
CA VAL A 3 -31.06 -40.81 -26.89
C VAL A 3 -30.76 -41.19 -25.44
N LEU A 4 -31.64 -41.98 -24.82
CA LEU A 4 -31.49 -42.47 -23.45
C LEU A 4 -30.31 -43.46 -23.34
N ASP A 5 -30.15 -44.33 -24.34
CA ASP A 5 -29.07 -45.32 -24.36
C ASP A 5 -27.68 -44.68 -24.44
N LYS A 6 -27.53 -43.57 -25.16
CA LYS A 6 -26.27 -42.81 -25.20
C LYS A 6 -25.90 -42.20 -23.84
N LEU A 7 -26.90 -41.77 -23.08
CA LEU A 7 -26.74 -41.15 -21.77
C LEU A 7 -26.34 -42.19 -20.71
N ALA A 8 -26.90 -43.40 -20.79
CA ALA A 8 -26.53 -44.53 -19.94
C ALA A 8 -25.07 -44.98 -20.15
N ILE A 9 -24.60 -44.99 -21.40
CA ILE A 9 -23.22 -45.36 -21.74
C ILE A 9 -22.21 -44.33 -21.21
N GLN A 10 -22.53 -43.04 -21.25
CA GLN A 10 -21.66 -41.97 -20.71
C GLN A 10 -21.55 -41.98 -19.18
N LEU A 11 -22.57 -42.45 -18.47
CA LEU A 11 -22.56 -42.58 -17.01
C LEU A 11 -21.78 -43.80 -16.52
N GLN A 12 -21.72 -44.87 -17.33
CA GLN A 12 -20.98 -46.10 -17.01
C GLN A 12 -19.49 -46.04 -17.37
N SER A 13 -19.06 -45.12 -18.23
CA SER A 13 -17.64 -44.89 -18.43
C SER A 13 -17.08 -44.22 -17.17
N GLU A 14 -16.28 -44.95 -16.39
CA GLU A 14 -15.44 -44.36 -15.36
C GLU A 14 -14.69 -43.18 -15.99
N ASN A 15 -15.00 -41.98 -15.51
CA ASN A 15 -14.48 -40.75 -16.07
C ASN A 15 -13.01 -40.64 -15.62
N LEU A 16 -12.11 -41.31 -16.36
CA LEU A 16 -10.66 -41.43 -16.06
C LEU A 16 -9.91 -40.09 -16.07
N LYS A 17 -10.58 -38.97 -16.37
CA LYS A 17 -9.95 -37.66 -16.31
C LYS A 17 -9.82 -37.26 -14.84
N PRO A 18 -8.58 -37.05 -14.33
CA PRO A 18 -8.39 -36.51 -13.00
C PRO A 18 -9.21 -35.23 -12.88
N VAL A 19 -10.05 -35.15 -11.85
CA VAL A 19 -10.72 -33.89 -11.49
C VAL A 19 -9.60 -32.86 -11.38
N LYS A 20 -9.68 -31.78 -12.17
CA LYS A 20 -8.73 -30.67 -12.08
C LYS A 20 -8.84 -30.07 -10.68
N VAL A 21 -8.01 -30.56 -9.76
CA VAL A 21 -7.88 -29.98 -8.43
C VAL A 21 -7.26 -28.60 -8.63
N PRO A 22 -7.90 -27.51 -8.20
CA PRO A 22 -7.29 -26.20 -8.23
C PRO A 22 -5.98 -26.29 -7.43
N LYS A 23 -4.84 -26.04 -8.08
CA LYS A 23 -3.56 -25.96 -7.37
C LYS A 23 -3.73 -24.97 -6.22
N CYS A 24 -3.39 -25.39 -5.00
CA CYS A 24 -3.38 -24.50 -3.84
C CYS A 24 -2.41 -23.36 -4.19
N LYS A 25 -2.96 -22.18 -4.46
CA LYS A 25 -2.14 -21.02 -4.79
C LYS A 25 -1.41 -20.62 -3.52
N ILE A 26 -0.08 -20.53 -3.60
CA ILE A 26 0.74 -20.01 -2.50
C ILE A 26 0.19 -18.64 -2.15
N LYS A 27 -0.31 -18.49 -0.91
CA LYS A 27 -0.76 -17.19 -0.41
C LYS A 27 0.46 -16.29 -0.34
N ARG A 28 0.44 -15.18 -1.08
CA ARG A 28 1.46 -14.14 -0.93
C ARG A 28 1.28 -13.51 0.44
N VAL A 29 2.38 -13.22 1.12
CA VAL A 29 2.38 -12.53 2.41
C VAL A 29 2.77 -11.08 2.14
N PRO A 30 2.09 -10.10 2.74
CA PRO A 30 2.48 -8.70 2.57
C PRO A 30 3.89 -8.43 3.11
N TYR A 31 4.62 -7.52 2.50
CA TYR A 31 5.92 -7.06 3.02
C TYR A 31 5.79 -6.19 4.28
N PHE A 32 4.73 -5.39 4.35
CA PHE A 32 4.45 -4.44 5.43
C PHE A 32 2.98 -4.49 5.83
N SER A 33 2.69 -3.98 7.03
CA SER A 33 1.34 -3.84 7.59
C SER A 33 0.93 -2.38 7.69
N THR A 34 -0.38 -2.11 7.68
CA THR A 34 -0.94 -0.78 7.96
C THR A 34 -0.38 -0.23 9.27
N GLY A 35 0.04 1.04 9.28
CA GLY A 35 0.67 1.70 10.41
C GLY A 35 2.20 1.57 10.46
N ASP A 36 2.82 0.74 9.61
CA ASP A 36 4.27 0.70 9.50
C ASP A 36 4.82 2.03 8.96
N VAL A 37 5.82 2.58 9.65
CA VAL A 37 6.53 3.80 9.22
C VAL A 37 7.85 3.38 8.58
N LEU A 38 8.08 3.87 7.35
CA LEU A 38 9.19 3.49 6.50
C LEU A 38 10.06 4.71 6.17
N ALA A 39 11.37 4.58 6.36
CA ALA A 39 12.35 5.45 5.75
C ALA A 39 12.57 5.03 4.30
N VAL A 40 12.60 6.01 3.40
CA VAL A 40 12.83 5.81 1.96
C VAL A 40 14.18 6.41 1.62
N ASN A 41 15.07 5.63 1.00
CA ASN A 41 16.41 6.07 0.61
C ASN A 41 16.47 6.47 -0.87
N PHE A 42 16.79 7.74 -1.15
CA PHE A 42 16.94 8.34 -2.49
C PHE A 42 18.42 8.53 -2.90
N ASP A 43 19.31 7.67 -2.41
CA ASP A 43 20.77 7.72 -2.57
C ASP A 43 21.46 8.81 -1.74
N ASP A 44 21.14 10.08 -1.96
CA ASP A 44 21.76 11.22 -1.24
C ASP A 44 20.90 11.77 -0.09
N GLU A 45 19.61 11.42 -0.08
CA GLU A 45 18.62 11.92 0.86
C GLU A 45 17.64 10.82 1.28
N TYR A 46 16.92 11.09 2.35
CA TYR A 46 15.91 10.22 2.93
C TYR A 46 14.58 10.92 3.08
N GLY A 47 13.52 10.22 2.70
CA GLY A 47 12.15 10.59 2.98
C GLY A 47 11.49 9.68 4.01
N VAL A 48 10.29 10.05 4.43
CA VAL A 48 9.47 9.22 5.31
C VAL A 48 8.07 9.02 4.73
N VAL A 49 7.63 7.77 4.72
CA VAL A 49 6.27 7.37 4.35
C VAL A 49 5.71 6.44 5.41
N PHE A 50 4.39 6.30 5.47
CA PHE A 50 3.76 5.24 6.27
C PHE A 50 2.75 4.46 5.44
N VAL A 51 2.53 3.20 5.82
CA VAL A 51 1.56 2.33 5.17
C VAL A 51 0.17 2.70 5.65
N SER A 52 -0.60 3.38 4.80
CA SER A 52 -1.96 3.84 5.10
C SER A 52 -2.98 2.70 4.88
N ALA A 53 -2.75 1.79 3.95
CA ALA A 53 -3.62 0.62 3.80
C ALA A 53 -2.89 -0.51 3.07
N VAL A 54 -3.34 -1.73 3.36
CA VAL A 54 -2.90 -2.95 2.65
C VAL A 54 -4.14 -3.72 2.24
N ASP A 55 -4.40 -3.78 0.95
CA ASP A 55 -5.53 -4.49 0.38
C ASP A 55 -5.10 -5.90 -0.02
N GLU A 56 -5.38 -6.86 0.85
CA GLU A 56 -5.08 -8.27 0.62
C GLU A 56 -6.25 -9.01 -0.03
N SER A 57 -5.98 -9.64 -1.16
CA SER A 57 -6.92 -10.56 -1.80
C SER A 57 -6.23 -11.87 -2.19
N PRO A 58 -6.98 -12.94 -2.49
CA PRO A 58 -6.39 -14.21 -2.92
C PRO A 58 -5.55 -14.14 -4.21
N ARG A 59 -5.60 -13.03 -4.96
CA ARG A 59 -4.92 -12.87 -6.26
C ARG A 59 -3.93 -11.69 -6.30
N LYS A 60 -4.14 -10.67 -5.48
CA LYS A 60 -3.37 -9.42 -5.49
C LYS A 60 -3.21 -8.89 -4.06
N ILE A 61 -2.06 -8.25 -3.82
CA ILE A 61 -1.80 -7.43 -2.64
C ILE A 61 -1.44 -6.05 -3.18
N GLU A 62 -2.07 -5.03 -2.62
CA GLU A 62 -1.89 -3.63 -2.98
C GLU A 62 -1.57 -2.84 -1.71
N TYR A 63 -0.70 -1.84 -1.85
CA TYR A 63 -0.23 -1.01 -0.76
C TYR A 63 -0.57 0.43 -1.06
N HIS A 64 -0.95 1.14 -0.02
CA HIS A 64 -1.18 2.56 -0.04
C HIS A 64 -0.17 3.19 0.91
N LEU A 65 0.70 4.03 0.37
CA LEU A 65 1.81 4.68 1.07
C LEU A 65 1.54 6.17 1.14
N ALA A 66 1.29 6.66 2.35
CA ALA A 66 1.09 8.08 2.58
C ALA A 66 2.44 8.78 2.77
N CYS A 67 2.71 9.76 1.91
CA CYS A 67 4.00 10.44 1.87
C CYS A 67 4.01 11.67 2.77
N THR A 68 4.96 11.72 3.71
CA THR A 68 5.20 12.95 4.49
C THR A 68 5.95 13.97 3.63
N ARG A 69 5.98 15.23 4.05
CA ARG A 69 6.74 16.31 3.43
C ARG A 69 8.13 16.46 4.07
N LEU A 70 8.71 15.35 4.51
CA LEU A 70 10.03 15.30 5.13
C LEU A 70 11.06 14.76 4.14
N LEU A 71 12.10 15.54 3.89
CA LEU A 71 13.28 15.17 3.11
C LEU A 71 14.53 15.65 3.84
N GLN A 72 15.46 14.76 4.13
CA GLN A 72 16.65 15.06 4.91
C GLN A 72 17.84 14.17 4.55
N LYS A 73 19.07 14.63 4.80
CA LYS A 73 20.29 13.89 4.43
C LYS A 73 20.58 12.69 5.32
N GLU A 74 20.20 12.78 6.58
CA GLU A 74 20.41 11.70 7.55
C GLU A 74 19.17 10.80 7.61
N LYS A 75 19.39 9.53 7.95
CA LYS A 75 18.30 8.57 8.07
C LYS A 75 17.28 9.03 9.12
N PRO A 76 15.99 9.12 8.79
CA PRO A 76 14.96 9.59 9.70
C PRO A 76 14.67 8.59 10.80
N SER A 77 14.38 9.15 11.97
CA SER A 77 13.87 8.45 13.14
C SER A 77 12.33 8.54 13.18
N ILE A 78 11.73 7.75 14.07
CA ILE A 78 10.29 7.86 14.34
C ILE A 78 9.92 9.25 14.90
N ASN A 79 10.83 9.93 15.59
CA ASN A 79 10.57 11.26 16.11
C ASN A 79 10.52 12.30 14.97
N ASP A 80 11.33 12.13 13.93
CA ASP A 80 11.27 12.99 12.75
C ASP A 80 9.95 12.81 12.01
N PHE A 81 9.44 11.57 11.97
CA PHE A 81 8.09 11.28 11.47
C PHE A 81 7.00 12.01 12.28
N LEU A 82 7.04 11.96 13.61
CA LEU A 82 6.03 12.61 14.46
C LEU A 82 6.02 14.15 14.28
N ASN A 83 7.20 14.74 14.07
CA ASN A 83 7.37 16.17 13.85
C ASN A 83 7.26 16.58 12.37
N SER A 84 7.01 15.64 11.47
CA SER A 84 6.83 15.90 10.05
C SER A 84 5.45 16.49 9.76
N GLN A 85 5.27 16.93 8.51
CA GLN A 85 3.98 17.34 7.98
C GLN A 85 3.52 16.40 6.89
N ILE A 86 2.22 16.34 6.69
CA ILE A 86 1.59 15.58 5.62
C ILE A 86 0.45 16.37 5.01
N ALA A 87 0.24 16.20 3.71
CA ALA A 87 -0.92 16.81 3.07
C ALA A 87 -2.18 16.00 3.33
N CYS A 88 -3.07 16.60 4.11
CA CYS A 88 -4.37 16.06 4.42
C CYS A 88 -5.39 17.17 4.66
N THR A 89 -6.63 16.90 4.30
CA THR A 89 -7.75 17.82 4.52
C THR A 89 -8.65 17.25 5.61
N LYS A 90 -8.97 18.05 6.64
CA LYS A 90 -9.96 17.66 7.64
C LYS A 90 -11.36 17.83 7.07
N GLN A 91 -12.10 16.74 6.96
CA GLN A 91 -13.51 16.74 6.56
C GLN A 91 -14.37 16.34 7.77
N ASN A 92 -15.00 17.33 8.41
CA ASN A 92 -15.77 17.14 9.65
C ASN A 92 -14.96 16.43 10.75
N THR A 93 -15.23 15.14 10.96
CA THR A 93 -14.61 14.29 12.00
C THR A 93 -13.45 13.44 11.50
N SER A 94 -13.29 13.26 10.18
CA SER A 94 -12.23 12.41 9.60
C SER A 94 -11.20 13.24 8.84
N TYR A 95 -9.99 12.67 8.74
CA TYR A 95 -8.94 13.22 7.88
C TYR A 95 -9.01 12.59 6.49
N CYS A 96 -8.68 13.34 5.46
CA CYS A 96 -8.60 12.86 4.09
C CYS A 96 -7.15 13.00 3.61
N LEU A 97 -6.47 11.88 3.32
CA LEU A 97 -5.09 11.86 2.86
C LEU A 97 -5.01 12.26 1.38
N SER A 98 -4.20 13.27 1.06
CA SER A 98 -4.08 13.80 -0.30
C SER A 98 -2.80 13.36 -1.01
N THR A 99 -1.97 12.53 -0.38
CA THR A 99 -0.57 12.24 -0.77
C THR A 99 -0.26 10.76 -0.77
N ASP A 100 -1.26 9.96 -1.16
CA ASP A 100 -1.22 8.52 -1.02
C ASP A 100 -0.83 7.86 -2.35
N CYS A 101 0.32 7.19 -2.34
CA CYS A 101 0.87 6.47 -3.48
C CYS A 101 0.41 5.01 -3.43
N TRP A 102 -0.22 4.56 -4.52
CA TRP A 102 -0.69 3.18 -4.64
C TRP A 102 0.34 2.31 -5.36
N PHE A 103 0.79 1.24 -4.69
CA PHE A 103 1.76 0.28 -5.23
C PHE A 103 1.17 -1.13 -5.34
N SER A 104 1.49 -1.82 -6.43
CA SER A 104 1.31 -3.26 -6.49
C SER A 104 2.38 -3.99 -5.69
N HIS A 105 2.08 -5.20 -5.23
CA HIS A 105 3.07 -6.05 -4.55
C HIS A 105 4.29 -6.40 -5.41
N LYS A 106 4.18 -6.35 -6.74
CA LYS A 106 5.34 -6.55 -7.60
C LYS A 106 6.24 -5.32 -7.57
N ASP A 107 5.65 -4.14 -7.74
CA ASP A 107 6.38 -2.88 -7.88
C ASP A 107 7.07 -2.51 -6.57
N LEU A 108 6.34 -2.63 -5.45
CA LEU A 108 6.93 -2.45 -4.11
C LEU A 108 8.06 -3.44 -3.83
N GLY A 109 7.97 -4.65 -4.40
CA GLY A 109 9.01 -5.68 -4.30
C GLY A 109 10.36 -5.25 -4.88
N PHE A 110 10.37 -4.39 -5.91
CA PHE A 110 11.62 -3.83 -6.46
C PHE A 110 12.21 -2.73 -5.58
N LEU A 111 11.40 -2.11 -4.73
CA LEU A 111 11.81 -1.00 -3.86
C LEU A 111 12.21 -1.46 -2.45
N LEU A 112 12.07 -2.74 -2.11
CA LEU A 112 12.37 -3.24 -0.75
C LEU A 112 13.79 -2.94 -0.27
N GLY A 113 14.78 -2.89 -1.17
CA GLY A 113 16.16 -2.52 -0.80
C GLY A 113 16.35 -1.04 -0.43
N LYS A 114 15.35 -0.20 -0.71
CA LYS A 114 15.34 1.25 -0.45
C LYS A 114 14.35 1.65 0.64
N LEU A 115 13.53 0.71 1.13
CA LEU A 115 12.53 0.92 2.17
C LEU A 115 12.97 0.23 3.46
N GLU A 116 13.08 1.00 4.53
CA GLU A 116 13.44 0.46 5.84
C GLU A 116 12.39 0.82 6.88
N LYS A 117 11.85 -0.18 7.59
CA LYS A 117 10.92 0.06 8.68
C LYS A 117 11.64 0.71 9.86
N ILE A 118 11.19 1.90 10.24
CA ILE A 118 11.73 2.68 11.37
C ILE A 118 10.80 2.73 12.58
N GLY A 119 9.54 2.32 12.42
CA GLY A 119 8.59 2.25 13.53
C GLY A 119 7.20 1.77 13.12
N TYR A 120 6.26 1.94 14.04
CA TYR A 120 4.85 1.62 13.86
C TYR A 120 4.02 2.67 14.58
N VAL A 121 2.88 3.04 14.02
CA VAL A 121 1.91 3.94 14.63
C VAL A 121 0.48 3.41 14.48
N GLU A 122 -0.34 3.62 15.51
CA GLU A 122 -1.78 3.45 15.43
C GLU A 122 -2.38 4.75 14.91
N LEU A 123 -3.00 4.68 13.74
CA LEU A 123 -3.57 5.84 13.06
C LEU A 123 -5.01 6.10 13.52
N GLU A 124 -5.40 7.37 13.52
CA GLU A 124 -6.80 7.80 13.66
C GLU A 124 -7.63 7.39 12.43
N ASP A 125 -8.96 7.53 12.51
CA ASP A 125 -9.81 7.28 11.36
C ASP A 125 -9.57 8.32 10.24
N TYR A 126 -9.22 7.85 9.04
CA TYR A 126 -9.07 8.67 7.83
C TYR A 126 -9.71 8.02 6.61
N ILE A 127 -9.84 8.84 5.57
CA ILE A 127 -10.27 8.48 4.23
C ILE A 127 -9.06 8.65 3.30
N LEU A 128 -8.85 7.70 2.41
CA LEU A 128 -7.89 7.83 1.32
C LEU A 128 -8.49 8.76 0.26
N GLY A 129 -7.85 9.91 0.03
CA GLY A 129 -8.37 10.95 -0.86
C GLY A 129 -7.89 10.79 -2.29
N THR A 130 -6.58 11.04 -2.51
CA THR A 130 -5.97 10.90 -3.83
C THR A 130 -5.17 9.62 -3.88
N LEU A 131 -5.57 8.71 -4.77
CA LEU A 131 -4.87 7.47 -5.03
C LEU A 131 -4.12 7.62 -6.35
N SER A 132 -2.85 7.97 -6.27
CA SER A 132 -1.98 8.10 -7.43
C SER A 132 -1.25 6.77 -7.65
N PRO A 133 -1.43 6.10 -8.79
CA PRO A 133 -0.65 4.90 -9.09
C PRO A 133 0.84 5.22 -9.10
N ALA A 134 1.62 4.41 -8.40
CA ALA A 134 3.06 4.54 -8.25
C ALA A 134 3.73 3.20 -8.51
N SER A 135 4.92 3.26 -9.10
CA SER A 135 5.68 2.06 -9.50
C SER A 135 7.19 2.21 -9.29
N THR A 136 7.66 3.43 -9.04
CA THR A 136 9.07 3.77 -8.93
C THR A 136 9.36 4.55 -7.66
N LEU A 137 10.65 4.68 -7.37
CA LEU A 137 11.13 5.52 -6.27
C LEU A 137 10.85 7.01 -6.55
N GLU A 138 10.95 7.43 -7.82
CA GLU A 138 10.68 8.82 -8.25
C GLU A 138 9.24 9.24 -7.91
N ASP A 139 8.26 8.34 -8.10
CA ASP A 139 6.86 8.64 -7.75
C ASP A 139 6.70 9.03 -6.27
N ILE A 140 7.48 8.41 -5.38
CA ILE A 140 7.50 8.75 -3.94
C ILE A 140 8.21 10.09 -3.75
N TYR A 141 9.34 10.31 -4.41
CA TYR A 141 10.11 11.54 -4.30
C TYR A 141 9.30 12.76 -4.76
N ASP A 142 8.67 12.66 -5.92
CA ASP A 142 7.81 13.69 -6.50
C ASP A 142 6.63 14.00 -5.58
N GLU A 143 6.02 12.96 -4.98
CA GLU A 143 4.97 13.17 -4.01
C GLU A 143 5.50 13.91 -2.78
N ILE A 144 6.61 13.48 -2.16
CA ILE A 144 7.23 14.14 -0.99
C ILE A 144 7.59 15.60 -1.29
N THR A 145 8.08 15.90 -2.48
CA THR A 145 8.56 17.24 -2.88
C THR A 145 7.52 18.11 -3.57
N SER A 146 6.30 17.59 -3.78
CA SER A 146 5.23 18.29 -4.49
C SER A 146 4.88 19.64 -3.87
N ASP A 147 4.91 20.68 -4.72
CA ASP A 147 4.72 22.07 -4.31
C ASP A 147 3.30 22.35 -3.81
N ARG A 148 3.23 23.11 -2.71
CA ARG A 148 2.03 23.55 -2.03
C ARG A 148 1.13 24.42 -2.91
N GLU A 149 1.71 25.31 -3.71
CA GLU A 149 0.96 26.31 -4.48
C GLU A 149 0.30 25.71 -5.72
N ILE A 150 0.90 24.67 -6.29
CA ILE A 150 0.45 24.03 -7.54
C ILE A 150 -0.81 23.18 -7.30
N TRP A 151 -0.89 22.53 -6.14
CA TRP A 151 -1.93 21.52 -5.85
C TRP A 151 -2.98 21.95 -4.82
N GLY A 152 -2.88 23.17 -4.27
CA GLY A 152 -3.82 23.69 -3.28
C GLY A 152 -3.85 22.85 -1.98
N LEU A 153 -2.75 22.16 -1.68
CA LEU A 153 -2.65 21.20 -0.59
C LEU A 153 -2.64 21.88 0.77
N ARG A 154 -3.37 21.29 1.73
CA ARG A 154 -3.33 21.69 3.14
C ARG A 154 -2.43 20.73 3.89
N PHE A 155 -1.42 21.27 4.55
CA PHE A 155 -0.53 20.49 5.41
C PHE A 155 -1.01 20.52 6.85
N LYS A 156 -0.83 19.40 7.52
CA LYS A 156 -1.00 19.26 8.97
C LYS A 156 0.19 18.50 9.51
N ASP A 157 0.50 18.76 10.77
CA ASP A 157 1.50 17.99 11.48
C ASP A 157 1.02 16.54 11.60
N THR A 158 1.91 15.60 11.30
CA THR A 158 1.59 14.18 11.18
C THR A 158 1.06 13.59 12.49
N TYR A 159 1.49 14.12 13.63
CA TYR A 159 0.99 13.70 14.95
C TYR A 159 -0.54 13.78 15.10
N HIS A 160 -1.22 14.67 14.36
CA HIS A 160 -2.68 14.79 14.41
C HIS A 160 -3.43 13.59 13.82
N LEU A 161 -2.74 12.76 13.04
CA LEU A 161 -3.27 11.54 12.44
C LEU A 161 -2.97 10.30 13.28
N ILE A 162 -2.28 10.47 14.42
CA ILE A 162 -1.78 9.38 15.25
C ILE A 162 -2.60 9.33 16.53
N LYS A 163 -3.13 8.15 16.78
CA LYS A 163 -3.86 7.82 18.00
C LYS A 163 -2.91 7.32 19.10
N ASN A 164 -1.89 6.54 18.72
CA ASN A 164 -0.83 6.03 19.60
C ASN A 164 0.44 5.68 18.80
N PHE A 165 1.62 5.69 19.45
CA PHE A 165 2.90 5.31 18.84
C PHE A 165 3.84 4.62 19.84
#